data_AF-A0A352S2N1-F1
#
_entry.id   AF-A0A352S2N1-F1
#
_cell.length_a   1.000
_cell.length_b   1.000
_cell.length_c   1.000
_cell.angle_alpha   90.00
_cell.angle_beta   90.00
_cell.angle_gamma   90.00
#
_symmetry.space_group_name_H-M   'P 1'
#
loop_
_entity.id
_entity.type
_entity.pdbx_description
1 polymer ?
#
loop_
_entity_poly.entity_id
_entity_poly.type
_entity_poly.pdbx_seq_one_letter_code
_entity_poly.pdbx_strand_id
1 'polypeptide(L)' 'ANLLHFGMTIVGLPYSHQGQMTLDEIVGGSPYGATTIAGGQGQRQPSAIELAGARHQGELIAKTANKLFG' A
#
# COMPACT_ATOMS: atom_id res chain seq x y z
N ALA A 1 -12.89 4.33 -10.29
CA ALA A 1 -13.97 3.64 -11.02
C ALA A 1 -13.47 2.54 -11.98
N ASN A 2 -12.31 2.70 -12.65
CA ASN A 2 -11.84 1.78 -13.70
C ASN A 2 -11.84 0.29 -13.33
N LEU A 3 -11.19 -0.13 -12.23
CA LEU A 3 -11.07 -1.56 -11.88
C LEU A 3 -12.41 -2.21 -11.49
N LEU A 4 -13.30 -1.44 -10.85
CA LEU A 4 -14.62 -1.92 -10.47
C LEU A 4 -15.49 -2.26 -11.69
N HIS A 5 -15.38 -1.50 -12.78
CA HIS A 5 -16.13 -1.78 -14.02
C HIS A 5 -15.70 -3.08 -14.70
N PHE A 6 -14.46 -3.51 -14.47
CA PHE A 6 -13.96 -4.81 -14.91
C PHE A 6 -14.31 -5.96 -13.95
N GLY A 7 -15.11 -5.70 -12.91
CA GLY A 7 -15.51 -6.73 -11.93
C GLY A 7 -14.37 -7.17 -11.01
N MET A 8 -13.32 -6.37 -10.85
CA MET A 8 -12.19 -6.72 -9.98
C MET A 8 -12.51 -6.49 -8.50
N THR A 9 -12.05 -7.40 -7.65
CA THR A 9 -12.03 -7.20 -6.19
C THR A 9 -10.93 -6.20 -5.80
N ILE A 10 -11.28 -5.19 -5.01
CA ILE A 10 -10.34 -4.15 -4.56
C ILE A 10 -9.77 -4.52 -3.19
N VAL A 11 -8.43 -4.53 -3.09
CA VAL A 11 -7.69 -4.79 -1.86
C VAL A 11 -6.75 -3.61 -1.58
N GLY A 12 -6.99 -2.91 -0.46
CA GLY A 12 -6.22 -1.74 -0.03
C GLY A 12 -5.05 -2.07 0.91
N LEU A 13 -4.56 -1.06 1.63
CA LEU A 13 -3.55 -1.18 2.68
C LEU A 13 -4.19 -0.86 4.05
N PRO A 14 -4.75 -1.85 4.76
CA PRO A 14 -5.42 -1.63 6.04
C PRO A 14 -4.44 -1.18 7.14
N TYR A 15 -4.96 -0.44 8.14
CA TYR A 15 -4.20 0.05 9.29
C TYR A 15 -3.52 -1.03 10.15
N SER A 16 -3.70 -2.32 9.85
CA SER A 16 -2.81 -3.38 10.33
C SER A 16 -1.33 -3.12 10.02
N HIS A 17 -1.01 -2.36 8.95
CA HIS A 17 0.33 -1.77 8.77
C HIS A 17 0.43 -0.48 9.59
N GLN A 18 0.79 -0.61 10.87
CA GLN A 18 0.83 0.52 11.81
C GLN A 18 1.84 1.62 11.41
N GLY A 19 2.84 1.28 10.58
CA GLY A 19 3.83 2.25 10.10
C GLY A 19 3.22 3.46 9.38
N GLN A 20 2.05 3.30 8.75
CA GLN A 20 1.37 4.42 8.07
C GLN A 20 0.72 5.44 9.03
N MET A 21 0.73 5.19 10.34
CA MET A 21 0.18 6.06 11.38
C MET A 21 1.24 6.85 12.15
N THR A 22 2.52 6.72 11.78
CA THR A 22 3.59 7.46 12.46
C THR A 22 3.46 8.98 12.26
N LEU A 23 3.91 9.73 13.26
CA LEU A 23 4.06 11.19 13.23
C LEU A 23 5.53 11.62 13.27
N ASP A 24 6.48 10.67 13.32
CA ASP A 24 7.89 10.93 13.55
C ASP A 24 8.65 11.31 12.28
N GLU A 25 8.20 10.79 11.13
CA GLU A 25 8.79 11.07 9.82
C GLU A 25 7.73 11.24 8.74
N ILE A 26 8.13 11.85 7.62
CA ILE A 26 7.28 11.94 6.44
C ILE A 26 7.22 10.54 5.79
N VAL A 27 6.02 9.96 5.76
CA VAL A 27 5.75 8.64 5.17
C VAL A 27 4.57 8.75 4.19
N GLY A 28 4.69 8.11 3.03
CA GLY A 28 3.57 7.79 2.16
C GLY A 28 2.68 6.65 2.69
N GLY A 29 1.61 6.38 1.97
CA GLY A 29 0.62 5.37 2.32
C GLY A 29 -0.73 5.97 2.72
N SER A 30 -1.77 5.18 2.47
CA SER A 30 -3.14 5.46 2.88
C SER A 30 -3.90 4.13 2.96
N PRO A 31 -5.11 4.10 3.54
CA PRO A 31 -5.98 2.92 3.46
C PRO A 31 -6.21 2.38 2.05
N TYR A 32 -6.07 3.23 1.02
CA TYR A 32 -6.26 2.85 -0.38
C TYR A 32 -5.08 2.07 -0.97
N GLY A 33 -3.89 2.17 -0.38
CA GLY A 33 -2.69 1.50 -0.87
C GLY A 33 -1.39 2.17 -0.39
N ALA A 34 -0.29 1.44 -0.54
CA ALA A 34 1.06 1.94 -0.31
C ALA A 34 1.40 3.02 -1.34
N THR A 35 2.03 4.09 -0.87
CA THR A 35 2.58 5.15 -1.72
C THR A 35 3.95 5.56 -1.19
N THR A 36 4.70 6.32 -1.99
CA THR A 36 5.96 6.94 -1.58
C THR A 36 5.94 8.42 -1.94
N ILE A 37 6.59 9.24 -1.12
CA ILE A 37 6.81 10.66 -1.44
C ILE A 37 8.19 10.79 -2.08
N ALA A 38 8.22 11.17 -3.36
CA ALA A 38 9.46 11.32 -4.14
C ALA A 38 10.16 12.68 -3.94
N GLY A 39 9.45 13.69 -3.41
CA GLY A 39 9.91 15.08 -3.38
C GLY A 39 9.79 15.76 -4.75
N GLY A 40 9.82 17.10 -4.77
CA GLY A 40 9.54 17.89 -5.99
C GLY A 40 10.54 17.70 -7.13
N GLN A 41 11.73 17.16 -6.86
CA GLN A 41 12.77 16.85 -7.85
C GLN A 41 13.08 15.34 -7.93
N GLY A 42 12.25 14.49 -7.32
CA GLY A 42 12.48 13.04 -7.29
C GLY A 42 13.66 12.60 -6.43
N GLN A 43 14.15 13.46 -5.54
CA GLN A 43 15.36 13.23 -4.75
C GLN A 43 15.18 12.26 -3.58
N ARG A 44 13.94 11.96 -3.17
CA ARG A 44 13.66 11.07 -2.04
C ARG A 44 13.37 9.65 -2.52
N GLN A 45 14.13 8.70 -2.00
CA GLN A 45 13.86 7.27 -2.17
C GLN A 45 12.80 6.78 -1.17
N PRO A 46 12.07 5.70 -1.47
CA PRO A 46 11.14 5.09 -0.53
C PRO A 46 11.82 4.78 0.82
N SER A 47 11.20 5.20 1.93
CA SER A 47 11.66 4.87 3.27
C SER A 47 11.39 3.40 3.61
N ALA A 48 12.03 2.91 4.68
CA ALA A 48 11.79 1.56 5.17
C ALA A 48 10.30 1.31 5.52
N ILE A 49 9.60 2.32 6.03
CA ILE A 49 8.18 2.23 6.38
C ILE A 49 7.31 2.11 5.12
N GLU A 50 7.63 2.86 4.07
CA GLU A 50 6.92 2.81 2.78
C GLU A 50 7.13 1.44 2.10
N LEU A 51 8.37 0.94 2.10
CA LEU A 51 8.71 -0.38 1.55
C LEU A 51 8.03 -1.51 2.32
N ALA A 52 7.98 -1.42 3.66
CA ALA A 52 7.25 -2.37 4.49
C ALA A 52 5.74 -2.36 4.18
N GLY A 53 5.16 -1.17 3.98
CA GLY A 53 3.75 -1.04 3.58
C GLY A 53 3.47 -1.66 2.21
N ALA A 54 4.36 -1.47 1.24
CA ALA A 54 4.24 -2.11 -0.07
C ALA A 54 4.33 -3.65 0.02
N ARG A 55 5.24 -4.16 0.85
CA ARG A 55 5.36 -5.61 1.09
C ARG A 55 4.09 -6.17 1.75
N HIS A 56 3.56 -5.49 2.76
CA HIS A 56 2.32 -5.88 3.44
C HIS A 56 1.12 -5.89 2.49
N GLN A 57 1.00 -4.85 1.64
CA GLN A 57 -0.07 -4.81 0.63
C GLN A 57 0.04 -5.98 -0.36
N GLY A 58 1.25 -6.28 -0.84
CA GLY A 58 1.48 -7.43 -1.73
C GLY A 58 1.07 -8.76 -1.09
N GLU A 59 1.42 -8.96 0.18
CA GLU A 59 1.00 -10.14 0.95
C GLU A 59 -0.53 -10.26 1.07
N LEU A 60 -1.22 -9.15 1.37
CA LEU A 60 -2.68 -9.15 1.49
C LEU A 60 -3.37 -9.42 0.16
N ILE A 61 -2.88 -8.84 -0.94
CA ILE A 61 -3.39 -9.13 -2.28
C ILE A 61 -3.23 -10.61 -2.60
N ALA A 62 -2.03 -11.17 -2.40
CA ALA A 62 -1.74 -12.57 -2.68
C ALA A 62 -2.59 -13.53 -1.83
N LYS A 63 -2.71 -13.26 -0.51
CA LYS A 63 -3.57 -14.04 0.39
C LYS A 63 -5.04 -13.96 -0.01
N THR A 64 -5.52 -12.79 -0.42
CA THR A 64 -6.91 -12.61 -0.85
C THR A 64 -7.18 -13.39 -2.13
N ALA A 65 -6.29 -13.29 -3.12
CA ALA A 65 -6.40 -14.07 -4.36
C ALA A 65 -6.41 -15.58 -4.09
N ASN A 66 -5.46 -16.08 -3.27
CA ASN A 66 -5.40 -17.49 -2.92
C ASN A 66 -6.65 -17.98 -2.20
N LYS A 67 -7.27 -17.18 -1.33
CA LYS A 67 -8.51 -17.57 -0.64
C LYS A 67 -9.73 -17.62 -1.56
N LEU A 68 -9.74 -16.84 -2.63
CA LEU A 68 -10.87 -16.75 -3.55
C LEU A 68 -10.78 -17.77 -4.70
N PHE A 69 -9.57 -18.15 -5.11
CA PHE A 69 -9.34 -18.89 -6.35
C PHE A 69 -8.38 -20.09 -6.22
N GLY A 70 -7.73 -20.28 -5.07
CA GLY A 70 -6.85 -21.42 -4.77
C GLY A 70 -7.41 -22.27 -3.63
#